data_AF-A0A1L9BM84-F1
#
_entry.id   AF-A0A1L9BM84-F1
#
_cell.length_a   1.000
_cell.length_b   1.000
_cell.length_c   1.000
_cell.angle_alpha   90.00
_cell.angle_beta   90.00
_cell.angle_gamma   90.00
#
_symmetry.space_group_name_H-M   'P 1'
#
loop_
_entity.id
_entity.type
_entity.pdbx_description
1 polymer ?
#
loop_
_entity_poly.entity_id
_entity_poly.type
_entity_poly.pdbx_seq_one_letter_code
_entity_poly.pdbx_strand_id
1 'polypeptide(L)'
;MRGSFDLSRTVIVGSPTNPNIVYGYRFPSHPRRIKIGYSSRGLSRVAEQATAFPEKPIIEFVIHDRRARTIEGAFHRALRGRQADTIGTEWFDASWGDVLAVSPVLRKASVAYNIVLGGKIIGAALLGLAGLMLYPLLLAMIAALLRGAAMVPLWDFGRDYLQGVIARPPSDSLAMARYLLRQAAIRDVPGLVHLVALVPVPLLAWLPFARVRPQAF
;
A
#
# COMPACT_ATOMS: atom_id res chain seq x y z
N MET A 1 20.21 6.44 -8.91
CA MET A 1 20.02 5.03 -8.48
C MET A 1 18.56 4.55 -8.49
N ARG A 2 17.55 5.36 -8.81
CA ARG A 2 16.19 4.85 -9.04
C ARG A 2 16.13 4.20 -10.43
N GLY A 3 16.04 2.88 -10.51
CA GLY A 3 15.86 2.16 -11.79
C GLY A 3 16.50 0.78 -11.90
N SER A 4 17.51 0.47 -11.08
CA SER A 4 18.30 -0.76 -11.18
C SER A 4 17.81 -1.93 -10.32
N PHE A 5 16.87 -1.71 -9.39
CA PHE A 5 16.28 -2.74 -8.54
C PHE A 5 14.88 -2.30 -8.07
N ASP A 6 14.03 -3.27 -7.73
CA ASP A 6 12.68 -3.03 -7.20
C ASP A 6 12.68 -2.98 -5.66
N LEU A 7 12.08 -1.93 -5.11
CA LEU A 7 11.92 -1.70 -3.67
C LEU A 7 10.44 -1.78 -3.21
N SER A 8 9.52 -2.13 -4.09
CA SER A 8 8.06 -2.05 -3.85
C SER A 8 7.59 -2.85 -2.63
N ARG A 9 8.34 -3.91 -2.26
CA ARG A 9 8.01 -4.83 -1.16
C ARG A 9 9.12 -4.94 -0.12
N THR A 10 10.10 -4.04 -0.14
CA THR A 10 11.26 -4.13 0.75
C THR A 10 10.88 -3.84 2.19
N VAL A 11 11.23 -4.75 3.10
CA VAL A 11 11.21 -4.49 4.54
C VAL A 11 12.52 -3.83 4.95
N ILE A 12 12.48 -2.54 5.29
CA ILE A 12 13.64 -1.78 5.75
C ILE A 12 13.58 -1.71 7.27
N VAL A 13 14.67 -2.07 7.94
CA VAL A 13 14.79 -1.99 9.40
C VAL A 13 16.00 -1.18 9.81
N GLY A 14 15.84 -0.36 10.85
CA GLY A 14 16.91 0.48 11.38
C GLY A 14 17.07 1.82 10.66
N SER A 15 18.13 2.56 11.00
CA SER A 15 18.32 3.92 10.50
C SER A 15 19.02 3.97 9.14
N PRO A 16 18.43 4.63 8.12
CA PRO A 16 19.08 4.87 6.83
C PRO A 16 20.41 5.64 6.93
N THR A 17 20.64 6.37 8.03
CA THR A 17 21.90 7.07 8.27
C THR A 17 23.07 6.14 8.57
N ASN A 18 22.81 4.87 8.91
CA ASN A 18 23.84 3.87 9.09
C ASN A 18 24.16 3.21 7.73
N PRO A 19 25.40 3.36 7.20
CA PRO A 19 25.76 2.84 5.89
C PRO A 19 25.96 1.32 5.87
N ASN A 20 26.10 0.69 7.05
CA ASN A 20 26.28 -0.75 7.18
C ASN A 20 24.94 -1.46 7.12
N ILE A 21 24.77 -2.27 6.08
CA ILE A 21 23.53 -2.99 5.82
C ILE A 21 23.76 -4.49 5.64
N VAL A 22 22.78 -5.28 6.07
CA VAL A 22 22.51 -6.62 5.52
C VAL A 22 21.31 -6.50 4.61
N TYR A 23 21.40 -7.05 3.42
CA TYR A 23 20.30 -7.02 2.46
C TYR A 23 20.02 -8.42 1.94
N GLY A 24 18.76 -8.62 1.54
CA GLY A 24 18.32 -9.79 0.81
C GLY A 24 17.70 -9.38 -0.51
N TYR A 25 18.11 -9.99 -1.61
CA TYR A 25 17.45 -9.79 -2.90
C TYR A 25 17.28 -11.09 -3.67
N ARG A 26 16.34 -11.11 -4.60
CA ARG A 26 16.13 -12.22 -5.53
C ARG A 26 15.87 -11.72 -6.94
N PHE A 27 15.96 -12.63 -7.90
CA PHE A 27 15.51 -12.37 -9.27
C PHE A 27 14.11 -12.94 -9.49
N PRO A 28 13.23 -12.25 -10.25
CA PRO A 28 11.89 -12.73 -10.57
C PRO A 28 11.84 -14.14 -11.15
N SER A 29 12.79 -14.49 -12.03
CA SER A 29 12.96 -15.84 -12.60
C SER A 29 13.23 -16.94 -11.58
N HIS A 30 13.81 -16.60 -10.42
CA HIS A 30 14.16 -17.54 -9.36
C HIS A 30 13.54 -17.12 -8.02
N PRO A 31 12.20 -17.21 -7.88
CA PRO A 31 11.48 -16.60 -6.76
C PRO A 31 11.77 -17.22 -5.40
N ARG A 32 12.31 -18.45 -5.37
CA ARG A 32 12.68 -19.19 -4.14
C ARG A 32 14.15 -19.06 -3.78
N ARG A 33 14.93 -18.33 -4.57
CA ARG A 33 16.38 -18.17 -4.37
C ARG A 33 16.67 -16.74 -3.96
N ILE A 34 17.24 -16.59 -2.77
CA ILE A 34 17.58 -15.29 -2.21
C ILE A 34 19.09 -15.19 -2.01
N LYS A 35 19.67 -14.07 -2.42
CA LYS A 35 21.02 -13.69 -2.04
C LYS A 35 20.97 -12.85 -0.79
N ILE A 36 21.76 -13.22 0.21
CA ILE A 36 21.90 -12.47 1.46
C ILE A 36 23.34 -12.02 1.59
N GLY A 37 23.55 -10.71 1.66
CA GLY A 37 24.88 -10.13 1.70
C GLY A 37 25.00 -8.89 2.57
N TYR A 38 26.23 -8.60 2.97
CA TYR A 38 26.64 -7.37 3.64
C TYR A 38 27.12 -6.29 2.66
N SER A 39 26.86 -5.03 2.99
CA SER A 39 27.48 -3.88 2.32
C SER A 39 27.68 -2.72 3.29
N SER A 40 28.85 -2.09 3.25
CA SER A 40 29.10 -0.78 3.88
C SER A 40 28.84 0.40 2.94
N ARG A 41 28.50 0.13 1.68
CA ARG A 41 28.20 1.14 0.64
C ARG A 41 26.70 1.26 0.37
N GLY A 42 25.85 0.74 1.27
CA GLY A 42 24.42 0.60 1.03
C GLY A 42 24.09 -0.32 -0.16
N LEU A 43 22.95 -0.08 -0.81
CA LEU A 43 22.45 -0.86 -1.96
C LEU A 43 23.17 -0.58 -3.29
N SER A 44 24.16 0.33 -3.32
CA SER A 44 24.95 0.62 -4.52
C SER A 44 25.60 -0.64 -5.11
N ARG A 45 26.14 -1.51 -4.25
CA ARG A 45 26.71 -2.82 -4.64
C ARG A 45 25.69 -3.72 -5.35
N VAL A 46 24.42 -3.67 -4.95
CA VAL A 46 23.37 -4.45 -5.60
C VAL A 46 23.06 -3.88 -6.98
N ALA A 47 23.02 -2.55 -7.12
CA ALA A 47 22.90 -1.92 -8.45
C ALA A 47 24.07 -2.27 -9.37
N GLU A 48 25.30 -2.24 -8.87
CA GLU A 48 26.51 -2.62 -9.63
C GLU A 48 26.45 -4.08 -10.10
N GLN A 49 25.89 -4.98 -9.30
CA GLN A 49 25.74 -6.40 -9.68
C GLN A 49 24.54 -6.63 -10.59
N ALA A 50 23.47 -5.83 -10.45
CA ALA A 50 22.26 -5.94 -11.24
C ALA A 50 22.49 -5.63 -12.73
N THR A 51 23.47 -4.79 -13.08
CA THR A 51 23.78 -4.49 -14.49
C THR A 51 24.24 -5.71 -15.28
N ALA A 52 24.71 -6.76 -14.60
CA ALA A 52 25.11 -8.01 -15.23
C ALA A 52 23.92 -8.93 -15.56
N PHE A 53 22.69 -8.57 -15.19
CA PHE A 53 21.50 -9.39 -15.39
C PHE A 53 20.40 -8.62 -16.15
N PRO A 54 19.65 -9.28 -17.03
CA PRO A 54 18.57 -8.64 -17.79
C PRO A 54 17.35 -8.30 -16.91
N GLU A 55 17.18 -9.01 -15.78
CA GLU A 55 16.08 -8.79 -14.85
C GLU A 55 16.46 -7.83 -13.72
N LYS A 56 15.49 -7.00 -13.30
CA LYS A 56 15.65 -6.14 -12.13
C LYS A 56 15.53 -7.00 -10.86
N PRO A 57 16.53 -7.02 -9.98
CA PRO A 57 16.41 -7.73 -8.72
C PRO A 57 15.38 -7.06 -7.81
N ILE A 58 14.63 -7.87 -7.07
CA ILE A 58 13.67 -7.45 -6.06
C ILE A 58 14.39 -7.48 -4.72
N ILE A 59 14.51 -6.34 -4.06
CA ILE A 59 15.06 -6.28 -2.70
C ILE A 59 13.96 -6.67 -1.72
N GLU A 60 14.13 -7.79 -1.04
CA GLU A 60 13.17 -8.29 -0.05
C GLU A 60 13.34 -7.56 1.28
N PHE A 61 14.59 -7.29 1.68
CA PHE A 61 14.85 -6.59 2.94
C PHE A 61 16.18 -5.84 2.97
N VAL A 62 16.26 -4.87 3.88
CA VAL A 62 17.47 -4.15 4.25
C VAL A 62 17.47 -3.93 5.77
N ILE A 63 18.51 -4.37 6.46
CA ILE A 63 18.73 -4.13 7.90
C ILE A 63 19.92 -3.21 8.05
N HIS A 64 19.69 -1.99 8.53
CA HIS A 64 20.72 -1.03 8.89
C HIS A 64 21.16 -1.26 10.35
N ASP A 65 22.34 -1.86 10.57
CA ASP A 65 22.88 -2.13 11.91
C ASP A 65 24.43 -2.08 11.87
N ARG A 66 25.05 -1.58 12.95
CA ARG A 66 26.53 -1.54 13.07
C ARG A 66 27.14 -2.95 13.06
N ARG A 67 26.36 -3.96 13.46
CA ARG A 67 26.72 -5.38 13.51
C ARG A 67 26.32 -6.13 12.24
N ALA A 68 26.11 -5.44 11.11
CA ALA A 68 25.62 -6.03 9.88
C ALA A 68 26.42 -7.28 9.43
N ARG A 69 27.77 -7.27 9.49
CA ARG A 69 28.58 -8.47 9.19
C ARG A 69 28.25 -9.66 10.09
N THR A 70 28.02 -9.42 11.38
CA THR A 70 27.63 -10.48 12.33
C THR A 70 26.24 -11.03 12.00
N ILE A 71 25.31 -10.15 11.61
CA ILE A 71 23.95 -10.51 11.21
C ILE A 71 23.96 -11.35 9.93
N GLU A 72 24.72 -10.94 8.91
CA GLU A 72 24.95 -11.73 7.69
C GLU A 72 25.50 -13.11 8.01
N GLY A 73 26.56 -13.19 8.82
CA GLY A 73 27.12 -14.47 9.25
C GLY A 73 26.11 -15.35 10.01
N ALA A 74 25.18 -14.76 10.76
CA ALA A 74 24.10 -15.50 11.40
C ALA A 74 23.11 -16.07 10.37
N PHE A 75 22.75 -15.31 9.34
CA PHE A 75 21.95 -15.82 8.22
C PHE A 75 22.64 -16.98 7.50
N HIS A 76 23.91 -16.82 7.12
CA HIS A 76 24.65 -17.84 6.41
C HIS A 76 24.80 -19.13 7.24
N ARG A 77 25.02 -19.01 8.56
CA ARG A 77 25.05 -20.19 9.45
C ARG A 77 23.69 -20.87 9.55
N ALA A 78 22.62 -20.10 9.75
CA ALA A 78 21.28 -20.65 9.93
C ALA A 78 20.71 -21.27 8.63
N LEU A 79 21.08 -20.74 7.47
CA LEU A 79 20.61 -21.20 6.16
C LEU A 79 21.60 -22.13 5.44
N ARG A 80 22.69 -22.57 6.10
CA ARG A 80 23.73 -23.39 5.48
C ARG A 80 23.19 -24.65 4.80
N GLY A 81 22.20 -25.32 5.41
CA GLY A 81 21.56 -26.52 4.84
C GLY A 81 20.66 -26.24 3.62
N ARG A 82 20.54 -24.98 3.20
CA ARG A 82 19.72 -24.51 2.08
C ARG A 82 20.51 -23.68 1.09
N GLN A 83 21.83 -23.81 1.09
CA GLN A 83 22.68 -23.11 0.14
C GLN A 83 22.34 -23.57 -1.29
N ALA A 84 22.10 -22.62 -2.19
CA ALA A 84 21.75 -22.92 -3.56
C ALA A 84 22.96 -23.44 -4.33
N ASP A 85 22.74 -24.38 -5.25
CA ASP A 85 23.76 -24.89 -6.16
C ASP A 85 24.07 -23.87 -7.27
N THR A 86 24.80 -22.82 -6.89
CA THR A 86 25.18 -21.70 -7.74
C THR A 86 26.55 -21.17 -7.35
N ILE A 87 27.15 -20.34 -8.21
CA ILE A 87 28.41 -19.65 -7.92
C ILE A 87 28.18 -18.64 -6.78
N GLY A 88 28.75 -18.93 -5.61
CA GLY A 88 28.78 -18.04 -4.45
C GLY A 88 28.14 -18.65 -3.20
N THR A 89 28.73 -18.37 -2.04
CA THR A 89 28.24 -18.86 -0.73
C THR A 89 27.09 -18.04 -0.15
N GLU A 90 26.67 -17.01 -0.88
CA GLU A 90 25.69 -16.00 -0.46
C GLU A 90 24.27 -16.28 -0.99
N TRP A 91 24.08 -17.34 -1.78
CA TRP A 91 22.79 -17.73 -2.36
C TRP A 91 22.14 -18.89 -1.61
N PHE A 92 20.86 -18.76 -1.31
CA PHE A 92 20.09 -19.73 -0.56
C PHE A 92 18.76 -20.02 -1.23
N ASP A 93 18.36 -21.29 -1.31
CA ASP A 93 17.01 -21.71 -1.69
C ASP A 93 16.11 -21.62 -0.44
N ALA A 94 15.77 -20.38 -0.08
CA ALA A 94 15.04 -20.03 1.13
C ALA A 94 13.81 -19.17 0.82
N SER A 95 12.69 -19.50 1.47
CA SER A 95 11.47 -18.69 1.41
C SER A 95 11.59 -17.47 2.34
N TRP A 96 10.68 -16.50 2.16
CA TRP A 96 10.57 -15.37 3.08
C TRP A 96 10.33 -15.82 4.53
N GLY A 97 9.55 -16.89 4.74
CA GLY A 97 9.31 -17.46 6.07
C GLY A 97 10.60 -17.95 6.73
N ASP A 98 11.50 -18.56 5.97
CA ASP A 98 12.80 -19.02 6.47
C ASP A 98 13.69 -17.84 6.86
N VAL A 99 13.70 -16.77 6.06
CA VAL A 99 14.42 -15.52 6.38
C VAL A 99 13.87 -14.88 7.67
N LEU A 100 12.55 -14.81 7.82
CA LEU A 100 11.90 -14.30 9.02
C LEU A 100 12.13 -15.17 10.26
N ALA A 101 12.32 -16.48 10.10
CA ALA A 101 12.65 -17.37 11.20
C ALA A 101 14.02 -17.01 11.81
N VAL A 102 15.00 -16.68 10.96
CA VAL A 102 16.38 -16.33 11.37
C VAL A 102 16.47 -14.94 12.01
N SER A 103 15.70 -13.97 11.56
CA SER A 103 15.77 -12.59 12.04
C SER A 103 14.50 -12.15 12.79
N PRO A 104 14.53 -12.13 14.13
CA PRO A 104 13.44 -11.59 14.94
C PRO A 104 13.11 -10.12 14.61
N VAL A 105 14.12 -9.36 14.20
CA VAL A 105 14.01 -7.96 13.82
C VAL A 105 13.20 -7.82 12.52
N LEU A 106 13.51 -8.61 11.50
CA LEU A 106 12.71 -8.63 10.27
C LEU A 106 11.29 -9.14 10.52
N ARG A 107 11.12 -10.14 11.40
CA ARG A 107 9.80 -10.66 11.77
C ARG A 107 8.94 -9.58 12.41
N LYS A 108 9.48 -8.84 13.38
CA LYS A 108 8.77 -7.72 14.03
C LYS A 108 8.41 -6.63 13.02
N ALA A 109 9.36 -6.25 12.15
CA ALA A 109 9.13 -5.26 11.10
C ALA A 109 8.07 -5.70 10.09
N SER A 110 8.08 -6.97 9.67
CA SER A 110 7.10 -7.52 8.74
C SER A 110 5.69 -7.56 9.35
N VAL A 111 5.57 -7.88 10.64
CA VAL A 111 4.28 -7.81 11.35
C VAL A 111 3.79 -6.36 11.43
N ALA A 112 4.66 -5.42 11.80
CA ALA A 112 4.31 -4.00 11.85
C ALA A 112 3.85 -3.48 10.47
N TYR A 113 4.55 -3.86 9.39
CA TYR A 113 4.14 -3.56 8.03
C TYR A 113 2.73 -4.09 7.72
N ASN A 114 2.45 -5.35 8.05
CA ASN A 114 1.14 -5.95 7.80
C ASN A 114 0.02 -5.25 8.58
N ILE A 115 0.27 -4.86 9.85
CA ILE A 115 -0.68 -4.11 10.66
C ILE A 115 -0.97 -2.74 10.03
N VAL A 116 0.08 -2.00 9.63
CA VAL A 116 -0.07 -0.68 9.01
C VAL A 116 -0.78 -0.79 7.66
N LEU A 117 -0.44 -1.79 6.85
CA LEU A 117 -1.11 -2.05 5.57
C LEU A 117 -2.58 -2.40 5.78
N GLY A 118 -2.89 -3.28 6.74
CA GLY A 118 -4.26 -3.63 7.11
C GLY A 118 -5.05 -2.40 7.55
N GLY A 119 -4.47 -1.55 8.41
CA GLY A 119 -5.08 -0.28 8.81
C GLY A 119 -5.34 0.65 7.63
N LYS A 120 -4.41 0.74 6.66
CA LYS A 120 -4.61 1.54 5.44
C LYS A 120 -5.73 0.98 4.56
N ILE A 121 -5.81 -0.34 4.39
CA ILE A 121 -6.87 -0.99 3.60
C ILE A 121 -8.23 -0.75 4.25
N ILE A 122 -8.34 -0.94 5.58
CA ILE A 122 -9.57 -0.66 6.33
C ILE A 122 -9.94 0.83 6.20
N GLY A 123 -8.99 1.73 6.39
CA GLY A 123 -9.21 3.17 6.23
C GLY A 123 -9.68 3.52 4.81
N ALA A 124 -9.11 2.91 3.79
CA ALA A 124 -9.48 3.13 2.39
C ALA A 124 -10.91 2.64 2.10
N ALA A 125 -11.28 1.47 2.64
CA ALA A 125 -12.64 0.94 2.53
C ALA A 125 -13.65 1.87 3.22
N LEU A 126 -13.37 2.31 4.46
CA LEU A 126 -14.25 3.21 5.21
C LEU A 126 -14.41 4.56 4.51
N LEU A 127 -13.33 5.14 4.00
CA LEU A 127 -13.36 6.41 3.27
C LEU A 127 -14.05 6.29 1.90
N GLY A 128 -13.85 5.16 1.21
CA GLY A 128 -14.59 4.86 -0.02
C GLY A 128 -16.09 4.72 0.21
N LEU A 129 -16.49 4.04 1.30
CA LEU A 129 -17.89 3.94 1.72
C LEU A 129 -18.47 5.31 2.07
N ALA A 130 -17.73 6.16 2.79
CA ALA A 130 -18.15 7.53 3.06
C ALA A 130 -18.35 8.34 1.75
N GLY A 131 -17.44 8.19 0.77
CA GLY A 131 -17.61 8.77 -0.56
C GLY A 131 -18.88 8.29 -1.27
N LEU A 132 -19.19 6.98 -1.21
CA LEU A 132 -20.41 6.41 -1.78
C LEU A 132 -21.67 6.93 -1.08
N MET A 133 -21.60 7.16 0.23
CA MET A 133 -22.70 7.76 0.98
C MET A 133 -22.95 9.21 0.55
N LEU A 134 -21.90 9.96 0.19
CA LEU A 134 -22.03 11.35 -0.30
C LEU A 134 -22.57 11.43 -1.73
N TYR A 135 -22.39 10.39 -2.54
CA TYR A 135 -22.72 10.40 -3.97
C TYR A 135 -24.17 10.84 -4.30
N PRO A 136 -25.23 10.30 -3.66
CA PRO A 136 -26.61 10.72 -3.95
C PRO A 136 -26.84 12.22 -3.74
N LEU A 137 -26.28 12.79 -2.67
CA LEU A 137 -26.39 14.21 -2.35
C LEU A 137 -25.63 15.07 -3.37
N LEU A 138 -24.37 14.72 -3.64
CA LEU A 138 -23.55 15.44 -4.62
C LEU A 138 -24.17 15.43 -6.01
N LEU A 139 -24.70 14.29 -6.44
CA LEU A 139 -25.38 14.17 -7.72
C LEU A 139 -26.62 15.07 -7.79
N ALA A 140 -27.47 15.05 -6.75
CA ALA A 140 -28.66 15.88 -6.69
C ALA A 140 -28.33 17.38 -6.68
N MET A 141 -27.26 17.76 -5.98
CA MET A 141 -26.75 19.13 -5.90
C MET A 141 -26.19 19.60 -7.24
N ILE A 142 -25.32 18.83 -7.90
CA ILE A 142 -24.78 19.20 -9.22
C ILE A 142 -25.92 19.31 -10.24
N ALA A 143 -26.89 18.38 -10.20
CA ALA A 143 -28.06 18.41 -11.08
C ALA A 143 -28.91 19.67 -10.89
N ALA A 144 -29.09 20.13 -9.64
CA ALA A 144 -29.80 21.38 -9.35
C ALA A 144 -29.03 22.60 -9.86
N LEU A 145 -27.72 22.64 -9.65
CA LEU A 145 -26.87 23.73 -10.09
C LEU A 145 -26.89 23.89 -11.62
N LEU A 146 -26.82 22.77 -12.37
CA LEU A 146 -26.90 22.78 -13.84
C LEU A 146 -28.25 23.26 -14.38
N ARG A 147 -29.32 23.19 -13.58
CA ARG A 147 -30.68 23.62 -13.95
C ARG A 147 -31.08 24.96 -13.33
N GLY A 148 -30.18 25.63 -12.61
CA GLY A 148 -30.46 26.89 -11.91
C GLY A 148 -31.46 26.75 -10.76
N ALA A 149 -31.62 25.55 -10.19
CA ALA A 149 -32.54 25.29 -9.09
C ALA A 149 -31.93 25.65 -7.73
N ALA A 150 -32.79 25.92 -6.74
CA ALA A 150 -32.36 26.22 -5.38
C ALA A 150 -31.65 25.02 -4.71
N MET A 151 -30.48 25.29 -4.13
CA MET A 151 -29.64 24.27 -3.50
C MET A 151 -29.98 24.04 -2.02
N VAL A 152 -30.52 25.05 -1.34
CA VAL A 152 -30.81 25.03 0.10
C VAL A 152 -31.71 23.84 0.50
N PRO A 153 -32.84 23.57 -0.19
CA PRO A 153 -33.71 22.45 0.19
C PRO A 153 -33.03 21.08 0.02
N LEU A 154 -32.14 20.95 -0.98
CA LEU A 154 -31.39 19.72 -1.21
C LEU A 154 -30.30 19.53 -0.16
N TRP A 155 -29.67 20.62 0.26
CA TRP A 155 -28.68 20.59 1.34
C TRP A 155 -29.31 20.18 2.66
N ASP A 156 -30.45 20.77 3.02
CA ASP A 156 -31.14 20.43 4.27
C ASP A 156 -31.57 18.96 4.29
N PHE A 157 -32.18 18.47 3.21
CA PHE A 157 -32.52 17.06 3.08
C PHE A 157 -31.27 16.17 3.08
N GLY A 158 -30.20 16.62 2.42
CA GLY A 158 -28.91 15.94 2.37
C GLY A 158 -28.27 15.79 3.75
N ARG A 159 -28.31 16.84 4.56
CA ARG A 159 -27.81 16.85 5.94
C ARG A 159 -28.59 15.83 6.78
N ASP A 160 -29.92 15.84 6.69
CA ASP A 160 -30.76 14.89 7.41
C ASP A 160 -30.50 13.44 6.98
N TYR A 161 -30.26 13.23 5.69
CA TYR A 161 -29.83 11.93 5.15
C TYR A 161 -28.48 11.50 5.76
N LEU A 162 -27.45 12.35 5.73
CA LEU A 162 -26.12 12.01 6.25
C LEU A 162 -26.12 11.77 7.75
N GLN A 163 -26.87 12.56 8.52
CA GLN A 163 -27.07 12.34 9.97
C GLN A 163 -27.82 11.02 10.22
N GLY A 164 -28.79 10.70 9.37
CA GLY A 164 -29.60 9.48 9.46
C GLY A 164 -28.85 8.20 9.10
N VAL A 165 -27.73 8.25 8.36
CA VAL A 165 -26.97 7.05 7.95
C VAL A 165 -26.51 6.19 9.13
N ILE A 166 -26.20 6.81 10.27
CA ILE A 166 -25.74 6.10 11.47
C ILE A 166 -26.89 5.90 12.48
N ALA A 167 -27.84 6.84 12.52
CA ALA A 167 -28.86 6.89 13.56
C ALA A 167 -30.18 6.18 13.21
N ARG A 168 -30.39 5.78 11.94
CA ARG A 168 -31.66 5.22 11.45
C ARG A 168 -31.50 3.80 10.90
N PRO A 169 -32.59 3.03 10.77
CA PRO A 169 -32.57 1.77 10.05
C PRO A 169 -32.02 1.93 8.62
N PRO A 170 -31.21 0.98 8.11
CA PRO A 170 -30.64 1.07 6.76
C PRO A 170 -31.68 1.24 5.65
N SER A 171 -32.90 0.71 5.82
CA SER A 171 -34.02 0.87 4.90
C SER A 171 -34.39 2.33 4.65
N ASP A 172 -34.34 3.14 5.71
CA ASP A 172 -34.81 4.53 5.68
C ASP A 172 -33.75 5.41 5.02
N SER A 173 -32.48 5.20 5.36
CA SER A 173 -31.34 5.85 4.71
C SER A 173 -31.29 5.49 3.22
N LEU A 174 -31.57 4.24 2.85
CA LEU A 174 -31.68 3.81 1.45
C LEU A 174 -32.85 4.49 0.73
N ALA A 175 -34.00 4.65 1.38
CA ALA A 175 -35.14 5.36 0.79
C ALA A 175 -34.80 6.83 0.51
N MET A 176 -34.12 7.51 1.45
CA MET A 176 -33.65 8.88 1.28
C MET A 176 -32.61 9.00 0.16
N ALA A 177 -31.65 8.07 0.09
CA ALA A 177 -30.68 8.02 -1.00
C ALA A 177 -31.37 7.85 -2.37
N ARG A 178 -32.34 6.93 -2.47
CA ARG A 178 -33.14 6.74 -3.70
C ARG A 178 -33.91 8.00 -4.08
N TYR A 179 -34.44 8.74 -3.10
CA TYR A 179 -35.11 10.01 -3.36
C TYR A 179 -34.15 11.04 -3.97
N LEU A 180 -32.95 11.21 -3.40
CA LEU A 180 -31.91 12.09 -3.94
C LEU A 180 -31.50 11.70 -5.37
N LEU A 181 -31.32 10.40 -5.62
CA LEU A 181 -31.01 9.89 -6.96
C LEU A 181 -32.15 10.14 -7.96
N ARG A 182 -33.41 10.00 -7.54
CA ARG A 182 -34.58 10.32 -8.37
C ARG A 182 -34.64 11.81 -8.70
N GLN A 183 -34.34 12.69 -7.74
CA GLN A 183 -34.27 14.13 -7.97
C GLN A 183 -33.22 14.50 -9.02
N ALA A 184 -32.11 13.76 -9.09
CA ALA A 184 -31.15 13.89 -10.18
C ALA A 184 -31.72 13.32 -11.50
N ALA A 185 -32.33 12.12 -11.47
CA ALA A 185 -32.87 11.47 -12.68
C ALA A 185 -33.97 12.29 -13.38
N ILE A 186 -34.86 12.94 -12.60
CA ILE A 186 -35.92 13.83 -13.11
C ILE A 186 -35.34 15.02 -13.90
N ARG A 187 -34.06 15.34 -13.70
CA ARG A 187 -33.39 16.48 -14.34
C ARG A 187 -32.59 16.10 -15.59
N ASP A 188 -32.75 14.89 -16.14
CA ASP A 188 -32.03 14.35 -17.31
C ASP A 188 -30.52 14.59 -17.23
N VAL A 189 -29.93 14.13 -16.13
CA VAL A 189 -28.52 14.39 -15.83
C VAL A 189 -27.61 13.61 -16.79
N PRO A 190 -26.68 14.28 -17.51
CA PRO A 190 -25.74 13.59 -18.39
C PRO A 190 -24.88 12.57 -17.63
N GLY A 191 -24.53 11.46 -18.27
CA GLY A 191 -23.65 10.43 -17.68
C GLY A 191 -22.32 10.97 -17.14
N LEU A 192 -21.78 12.04 -17.75
CA LEU A 192 -20.56 12.69 -17.29
C LEU A 192 -20.70 13.32 -15.89
N VAL A 193 -21.88 13.79 -15.52
CA VAL A 193 -22.15 14.36 -14.20
C VAL A 193 -22.13 13.27 -13.12
N HIS A 194 -22.55 12.05 -13.44
CA HIS A 194 -22.39 10.90 -12.54
C HIS A 194 -20.92 10.60 -12.27
N LEU A 195 -20.06 10.68 -13.29
CA LEU A 195 -18.62 10.51 -13.12
C LEU A 195 -18.04 11.57 -12.19
N VAL A 196 -18.41 12.85 -12.39
CA VAL A 196 -17.98 13.96 -11.52
C VAL A 196 -18.44 13.75 -10.07
N ALA A 197 -19.70 13.36 -9.86
CA ALA A 197 -20.25 13.11 -8.52
C ALA A 197 -19.58 11.91 -7.82
N LEU A 198 -19.02 10.96 -8.58
CA LEU A 198 -18.31 9.79 -8.05
C LEU A 198 -16.82 10.06 -7.77
N VAL A 199 -16.22 11.13 -8.28
CA VAL A 199 -14.79 11.48 -8.07
C VAL A 199 -14.35 11.43 -6.59
N PRO A 200 -15.15 11.85 -5.60
CA PRO A 200 -14.75 11.76 -4.20
C PRO A 200 -14.47 10.32 -3.73
N VAL A 201 -15.10 9.30 -4.33
CA VAL A 201 -14.91 7.90 -3.92
C VAL A 201 -13.46 7.44 -4.10
N PRO A 202 -12.86 7.45 -5.32
CA PRO A 202 -11.47 7.07 -5.50
C PRO A 202 -10.50 8.02 -4.80
N LEU A 203 -10.81 9.32 -4.71
CA LEU A 203 -9.95 10.29 -4.01
C LEU A 203 -9.84 9.97 -2.52
N LEU A 204 -10.98 9.78 -1.85
CA LEU A 204 -11.04 9.46 -0.42
C LEU A 204 -10.43 8.08 -0.14
N ALA A 205 -10.73 7.08 -0.97
CA ALA A 205 -10.16 5.73 -0.85
C ALA A 205 -8.63 5.73 -1.02
N TRP A 206 -8.08 6.67 -1.78
CA TRP A 206 -6.63 6.78 -2.01
C TRP A 206 -5.87 7.53 -0.89
N LEU A 207 -6.55 8.34 -0.08
CA LEU A 207 -5.92 9.15 0.98
C LEU A 207 -4.98 8.36 1.93
N PRO A 208 -5.33 7.15 2.42
CA PRO A 208 -4.44 6.37 3.29
C PRO A 208 -3.12 5.97 2.62
N PHE A 209 -3.06 6.02 1.28
CA PHE A 209 -1.91 5.66 0.47
C PHE A 209 -1.16 6.88 -0.09
N ALA A 210 -1.68 8.10 0.02
CA ALA A 210 -1.06 9.30 -0.55
C ALA A 210 0.36 9.60 -0.02
N ARG A 211 0.72 9.06 1.16
CA ARG A 211 2.08 9.14 1.74
C ARG A 211 2.75 7.76 1.84
N VAL A 212 2.95 7.07 0.71
CA VAL A 212 3.86 5.91 0.69
C VAL A 212 5.30 6.41 0.65
N ARG A 213 5.88 6.70 1.83
CA ARG A 213 7.34 6.53 1.96
C ARG A 213 7.59 5.02 2.13
N PRO A 214 8.68 4.47 1.57
CA PRO A 214 9.17 3.15 1.97
C PRO A 214 9.32 3.20 3.50
N GLN A 215 8.46 2.47 4.21
CA GLN A 215 8.42 2.57 5.67
C GLN A 215 9.65 1.81 6.20
N ALA A 216 10.56 2.56 6.81
CA ALA A 216 11.55 1.98 7.71
C ALA A 216 10.81 1.61 9.01
N PHE A 217 10.94 0.35 9.43
CA PHE A 217 10.35 -0.20 10.64
C PHE A 217 11.39 -0.48 11.71
#